data_AF-A0A661CJM6-F1
#
_entry.id   AF-A0A661CJM6-F1
#
_cell.length_a   1.000
_cell.length_b   1.000
_cell.length_c   1.000
_cell.angle_alpha   90.00
_cell.angle_beta   90.00
_cell.angle_gamma   90.00
#
_symmetry.space_group_name_H-M   'P 1'
#
loop_
_entity.id
_entity.type
_entity.pdbx_description
1 polymer ?
#
loop_
_entity_poly.entity_id
_entity_poly.type
_entity_poly.pdbx_seq_one_letter_code
_entity_poly.pdbx_strand_id
1 'polypeptide(L)' 'MLTTFQDYFTKRGFLVDTASDGVEGLEKLRVDEFDVAIVDFKMPKMNGIDMISQALATDTDANIRRKR' A
#
# COMPACT_ATOMS: atom_id res chain seq x y z
N MET A 1 12.23 -0.42 10.65
CA MET A 1 12.22 0.40 9.42
C MET A 1 10.83 1.02 9.17
N LEU A 2 9.72 0.28 9.39
CA LEU A 2 8.35 0.79 9.24
C LEU A 2 8.01 2.01 10.11
N THR A 3 8.48 2.04 11.36
CA THR A 3 8.23 3.15 12.30
C THR A 3 8.79 4.49 11.82
N THR A 4 9.90 4.47 11.10
CA THR A 4 10.55 5.71 10.62
C THR A 4 9.73 6.41 9.54
N PHE A 5 9.16 5.65 8.59
CA PHE A 5 8.32 6.23 7.54
C PHE A 5 6.97 6.67 8.09
N GLN A 6 6.37 5.86 8.97
CA GLN A 6 5.13 6.21 9.63
C GLN A 6 5.24 7.54 10.38
N ASP A 7 6.24 7.67 11.25
CA ASP A 7 6.46 8.91 12.01
C ASP A 7 6.74 10.11 11.11
N TYR A 8 7.50 9.91 10.02
CA TYR A 8 7.88 11.00 9.11
C TYR A 8 6.68 11.57 8.34
N PHE A 9 5.78 10.71 7.85
CA PHE A 9 4.59 11.11 7.10
C PHE A 9 3.47 11.59 8.02
N THR A 10 3.24 10.94 9.16
CA THR A 10 2.25 11.41 10.14
C THR A 10 2.60 12.81 10.65
N LYS A 11 3.87 13.11 10.91
CA LYS A 11 4.32 14.46 11.31
C LYS A 11 4.11 15.53 10.24
N ARG A 12 3.90 15.14 8.98
CA ARG A 12 3.59 16.04 7.86
C ARG A 12 2.08 16.19 7.62
N GLY A 13 1.24 15.57 8.45
CA GLY A 13 -0.22 15.65 8.37
C GLY A 13 -0.86 14.62 7.43
N PHE A 14 -0.13 13.60 6.99
CA PHE A 14 -0.71 12.49 6.23
C PHE A 14 -1.37 11.48 7.17
N LEU A 15 -2.47 10.87 6.71
CA LEU A 15 -3.02 9.67 7.30
C LEU A 15 -2.19 8.49 6.82
N VAL A 16 -1.56 7.76 7.75
CA VAL A 16 -0.62 6.69 7.43
C VAL A 16 -1.07 5.42 8.10
N ASP A 17 -1.24 4.38 7.30
CA ASP A 17 -1.39 3.01 7.77
C ASP A 17 -0.20 2.16 7.29
N THR A 18 0.09 1.08 8.01
CA THR A 18 1.24 0.20 7.75
C THR A 18 0.78 -1.24 7.60
N ALA A 19 1.38 -1.98 6.67
CA ALA A 19 1.20 -3.42 6.54
C ALA A 19 2.54 -4.15 6.74
N SER A 20 2.49 -5.32 7.35
CA SER A 20 3.68 -6.14 7.66
C SER A 20 4.06 -7.09 6.53
N ASP A 21 3.12 -7.38 5.62
CA ASP A 21 3.32 -8.20 4.43
C ASP A 21 2.32 -7.83 3.30
N GLY A 22 2.52 -8.41 2.11
CA GLY A 22 1.68 -8.11 0.94
C GLY A 22 0.22 -8.59 1.06
N VAL A 23 -0.08 -9.55 1.95
CA VAL A 23 -1.45 -10.01 2.16
C VAL A 23 -2.22 -8.98 2.98
N GLU A 24 -1.65 -8.55 4.10
CA GLU A 24 -2.23 -7.48 4.93
C GLU A 24 -2.38 -6.18 4.12
N GLY A 25 -1.37 -5.84 3.30
CA GLY A 25 -1.44 -4.69 2.41
C GLY A 25 -2.57 -4.78 1.40
N LEU A 26 -2.79 -5.95 0.81
CA LEU A 26 -3.87 -6.16 -0.16
C LEU A 26 -5.25 -6.10 0.49
N GLU A 27 -5.40 -6.64 1.71
CA GLU A 27 -6.66 -6.54 2.45
C GLU A 27 -7.01 -5.08 2.79
N LYS A 28 -6.03 -4.31 3.24
CA LYS A 28 -6.21 -2.87 3.51
C LYS A 28 -6.61 -2.09 2.27
N LEU A 29 -5.92 -2.31 1.14
CA LEU A 29 -6.26 -1.69 -0.14
C LEU A 29 -7.69 -2.01 -0.63
N ARG A 30 -8.30 -3.10 -0.16
CA ARG A 30 -9.69 -3.47 -0.52
C ARG A 30 -10.74 -2.83 0.36
N VAL A 31 -10.38 -2.42 1.56
CA VAL A 31 -11.31 -1.87 2.57
C VAL A 31 -11.24 -0.35 2.61
N ASP A 32 -10.03 0.20 2.48
CA ASP A 32 -9.75 1.62 2.60
C ASP A 32 -9.23 2.21 1.29
N GLU A 33 -9.53 3.49 1.03
CA GLU A 33 -8.97 4.22 -0.10
C GLU A 33 -7.63 4.87 0.29
N PHE A 34 -6.62 4.69 -0.57
CA PHE A 34 -5.29 5.28 -0.40
C PHE A 34 -4.90 6.07 -1.64
N ASP A 35 -4.39 7.29 -1.44
CA ASP A 35 -3.82 8.09 -2.53
C ASP A 35 -2.46 7.53 -3.02
N VAL A 36 -1.69 6.95 -2.10
CA VAL A 36 -0.33 6.45 -2.35
C VAL A 36 -0.04 5.23 -1.47
N ALA A 37 0.52 4.19 -2.07
CA ALA A 37 1.05 3.02 -1.37
C ALA A 37 2.56 2.91 -1.59
N ILE A 38 3.33 2.75 -0.51
CA ILE A 38 4.77 2.45 -0.56
C ILE A 38 4.93 0.96 -0.27
N VAL A 39 5.37 0.20 -1.28
CA VAL A 39 5.44 -1.26 -1.21
C VAL A 39 6.88 -1.71 -1.42
N ASP A 40 7.38 -2.59 -0.53
CA ASP A 40 8.69 -3.22 -0.72
C ASP A 40 8.57 -4.34 -1.77
N PHE A 41 9.58 -4.45 -2.64
CA PHE A 41 9.66 -5.52 -3.63
C PHE A 41 9.83 -6.89 -2.96
N LYS A 42 10.66 -6.98 -1.90
CA LYS A 42 10.95 -8.24 -1.20
C LYS A 42 10.25 -8.26 0.16
N MET A 43 9.04 -8.82 0.18
CA MET A 43 8.28 -9.07 1.41
C MET A 43 8.08 -10.57 1.66
N PRO A 44 7.95 -11.00 2.92
CA PRO A 44 7.53 -12.35 3.25
C PRO A 44 6.08 -12.61 2.81
N LYS A 45 5.74 -13.88 2.54
CA LYS A 45 4.43 -14.41 2.09
C LYS A 45 3.97 -14.00 0.69
N MET A 46 3.99 -12.70 0.37
CA MET A 46 3.59 -12.16 -0.94
C MET A 46 4.54 -11.02 -1.30
N ASN A 47 5.11 -11.07 -2.51
CA ASN A 47 5.99 -9.99 -2.98
C ASN A 47 5.18 -8.76 -3.42
N GLY A 48 5.85 -7.60 -3.51
CA GLY A 48 5.18 -6.34 -3.85
C GLY A 48 4.57 -6.32 -5.26
N ILE A 49 5.14 -7.05 -6.23
CA ILE A 49 4.60 -7.10 -7.59
C ILE A 49 3.28 -7.86 -7.64
N ASP A 50 3.22 -9.01 -6.97
CA ASP A 50 2.02 -9.85 -6.91
C ASP A 50 0.89 -9.12 -6.18
N MET A 51 1.22 -8.42 -5.09
CA MET A 51 0.27 -7.56 -4.37
C MET A 51 -0.31 -6.48 -5.29
N ILE A 52 0.56 -5.72 -5.98
CA ILE A 52 0.12 -4.66 -6.91
C ILE A 52 -0.71 -5.26 -8.05
N SER A 53 -0.28 -6.39 -8.60
CA SER A 53 -1.00 -7.07 -9.69
C SER A 53 -2.41 -7.49 -9.25
N GLN A 54 -2.56 -8.01 -8.02
CA GLN A 54 -3.87 -8.38 -7.48
C GLN A 54 -4.73 -7.18 -7.12
N ALA A 55 -4.14 -6.09 -6.60
CA ALA A 55 -4.84 -4.85 -6.33
C ALA A 55 -5.43 -4.27 -7.63
N LEU A 56 -4.64 -4.25 -8.71
CA LEU A 56 -5.07 -3.78 -10.03
C LEU A 56 -6.06 -4.73 -10.74
N ALA A 57 -6.02 -6.03 -10.43
CA ALA A 57 -6.92 -7.02 -11.03
C ALA A 57 -8.28 -7.10 -10.33
N THR A 58 -8.33 -6.82 -9.02
CA THR A 58 -9.58 -6.81 -8.24
C THR A 58 -10.35 -5.51 -8.48
N ASP A 59 -9.66 -4.47 -8.91
CA ASP A 59 -10.18 -3.12 -8.94
C ASP A 59 -10.13 -2.54 -10.36
N THR A 60 -11.28 -2.54 -11.04
CA THR A 60 -11.45 -1.79 -12.30
C THR A 60 -11.36 -0.27 -12.04
N ASP A 61 -11.29 0.15 -10.78
CA ASP A 61 -11.11 1.52 -10.31
C ASP A 61 -10.06 1.61 -9.19
N ALA A 62 -8.93 0.85 -9.27
CA ALA A 62 -7.79 1.08 -8.37
C ALA A 62 -7.39 2.55 -8.46
N ASN A 63 -7.87 3.34 -7.49
CA ASN A 63 -7.84 4.80 -7.44
C ASN A 63 -6.42 5.31 -7.12
N ILE A 64 -5.39 4.50 -7.41
CA ILE A 64 -4.03 4.96 -7.66
C ILE A 64 -4.09 5.72 -8.98
N ARG A 65 -4.63 6.95 -8.90
CA ARG A 65 -4.78 7.86 -10.03
C ARG A 65 -3.42 7.95 -10.71
N ARG A 66 -3.28 7.31 -11.87
CA ARG A 66 -2.16 7.55 -12.79
C ARG A 66 -2.21 9.04 -13.12
N LYS A 67 -1.50 9.87 -12.34
CA LYS A 67 -1.23 11.24 -12.71
C LYS A 67 -0.44 11.17 -14.02
N ARG A 68 -1.12 11.48 -15.12
CA ARG A 68 -0.47 11.94 -16.34
C ARG A 68 0.30 13.22 -16.07
#